data_AF-A0A5J6MQI2-F1
#
_entry.id   AF-A0A5J6MQI2-F1
#
_cell.length_a   1.000
_cell.length_b   1.000
_cell.length_c   1.000
_cell.angle_alpha   90.00
_cell.angle_beta   90.00
_cell.angle_gamma   90.00
#
_symmetry.space_group_name_H-M   'P 1'
#
loop_
_entity.id
_entity.type
_entity.pdbx_description
1 polymer ?
#
loop_
_entity_poly.entity_id
_entity_poly.type
_entity_poly.pdbx_seq_one_letter_code
_entity_poly.pdbx_strand_id
1 'polypeptide(L)'
;MEPRTNILVGTPCYGGNLTPAYLQCLLELQKTCDRRGIGLELVTLAGESLIPRGRNTIVANFLDHPAFTHLFFIDADTGFSVAQVLRMAEFDRDVVCGVCPLKRIDWERVRANASSGVANLEASSLQYVLSARDPLATSIRLQSVNGFAKTDYGGSGFMLIKRGVFERMKAAYPQTKYEHSHFVSKGGRPSSENLYAFFDCEVDRETKVYLSEDYLFCRRWTEIGGEIWVDLTSRLDHIGNYAFHGNPLAAVQG
;
A
#
# COMPACT_ATOMS: atom_id res chain seq x y z
N MET A 1 11.69 8.64 -27.64
CA MET A 1 10.71 7.60 -27.27
C MET A 1 10.42 7.80 -25.80
N GLU A 2 9.19 8.11 -25.41
CA GLU A 2 8.86 8.12 -23.98
C GLU A 2 9.16 6.73 -23.38
N PRO A 3 9.71 6.66 -22.16
CA PRO A 3 9.99 5.38 -21.53
C PRO A 3 8.69 4.61 -21.35
N ARG A 4 8.64 3.39 -21.88
CA ARG A 4 7.48 2.49 -21.81
C ARG A 4 7.24 2.10 -20.35
N THR A 5 6.00 2.25 -19.87
CA THR A 5 5.61 1.81 -18.53
C THR A 5 5.95 0.33 -18.32
N ASN A 6 6.74 0.09 -17.30
CA ASN A 6 7.17 -1.23 -16.83
C ASN A 6 7.07 -1.25 -15.30
N ILE A 7 6.29 -2.19 -14.77
CA ILE A 7 5.85 -2.22 -13.37
C ILE A 7 6.48 -3.44 -12.69
N LEU A 8 7.18 -3.20 -11.59
CA LEU A 8 7.47 -4.27 -10.63
C LEU A 8 6.35 -4.30 -9.60
N VAL A 9 5.67 -5.44 -9.46
CA VAL A 9 4.73 -5.70 -8.36
C VAL A 9 5.53 -6.25 -7.19
N GLY A 10 5.46 -5.57 -6.06
CA GLY A 10 6.17 -5.92 -4.83
C GLY A 10 5.20 -6.35 -3.74
N THR A 11 5.26 -7.62 -3.33
CA THR A 11 4.33 -8.16 -2.33
C THR A 11 5.06 -8.84 -1.18
N PRO A 12 5.10 -8.20 0.00
CA PRO A 12 5.49 -8.88 1.24
C PRO A 12 4.47 -9.98 1.58
N CYS A 13 4.94 -11.22 1.69
CA CYS A 13 4.09 -12.38 2.02
C CYS A 13 4.41 -12.85 3.45
N TYR A 14 3.75 -12.24 4.45
CA TYR A 14 3.90 -12.67 5.84
C TYR A 14 3.51 -14.15 6.00
N GLY A 15 4.44 -14.95 6.54
CA GLY A 15 4.26 -16.40 6.66
C GLY A 15 4.20 -17.16 5.33
N GLY A 16 4.56 -16.52 4.21
CA GLY A 16 4.48 -17.13 2.87
C GLY A 16 3.06 -17.25 2.31
N ASN A 17 2.09 -16.57 2.93
CA ASN A 17 0.69 -16.67 2.55
C ASN A 17 0.30 -15.67 1.45
N LEU A 18 -0.63 -16.09 0.60
CA LEU A 18 -1.30 -15.28 -0.41
C LEU A 18 -2.79 -15.62 -0.36
N THR A 19 -3.65 -14.63 -0.48
CA THR A 19 -5.09 -14.87 -0.56
C THR A 19 -5.52 -15.23 -1.99
N PRO A 20 -6.58 -16.05 -2.17
CA PRO A 20 -7.11 -16.35 -3.49
C PRO A 20 -7.54 -15.10 -4.27
N ALA A 21 -8.13 -14.10 -3.59
CA ALA A 21 -8.54 -12.85 -4.23
C ALA A 21 -7.34 -12.11 -4.82
N TYR A 22 -6.28 -11.88 -4.02
CA TYR A 22 -5.04 -11.27 -4.49
C TYR A 22 -4.48 -11.98 -5.73
N LEU A 23 -4.37 -13.32 -5.67
CA LEU A 23 -3.81 -14.11 -6.75
C LEU A 23 -4.62 -13.97 -8.05
N GLN A 24 -5.95 -14.02 -7.97
CA GLN A 24 -6.84 -13.87 -9.13
C GLN A 24 -6.70 -12.49 -9.77
N CYS A 25 -6.72 -11.43 -8.95
CA CYS A 25 -6.56 -10.06 -9.40
C CYS A 25 -5.19 -9.84 -10.07
N LEU A 26 -4.12 -10.41 -9.51
CA LEU A 26 -2.77 -10.31 -10.07
C LEU A 26 -2.65 -11.00 -11.44
N LEU A 27 -3.22 -12.20 -11.59
CA LEU A 27 -3.21 -12.93 -12.87
C LEU A 27 -3.99 -12.16 -13.95
N GLU A 28 -5.11 -11.53 -13.59
CA GLU A 28 -5.88 -10.70 -14.50
C GLU A 28 -5.10 -9.41 -14.89
N LEU A 29 -4.42 -8.80 -13.92
CA LEU A 29 -3.57 -7.63 -14.14
C LEU A 29 -2.44 -7.96 -15.11
N GLN A 30 -1.69 -9.05 -14.88
CA GLN A 30 -0.60 -9.49 -15.75
C GLN A 30 -1.08 -9.69 -17.19
N LYS A 31 -2.16 -10.45 -17.38
CA LYS A 31 -2.77 -10.70 -18.71
C LYS A 31 -3.19 -9.40 -19.41
N THR A 32 -3.70 -8.43 -18.66
CA THR A 32 -4.14 -7.15 -19.22
C THR A 32 -2.95 -6.25 -19.58
N CYS A 33 -1.93 -6.21 -18.73
CA CYS A 33 -0.68 -5.53 -18.99
C CYS A 33 -0.02 -6.07 -20.26
N ASP A 34 0.10 -7.39 -20.42
CA ASP A 34 0.67 -8.01 -21.62
C ASP A 34 -0.05 -7.57 -22.90
N ARG A 35 -1.38 -7.60 -22.90
CA ARG A 35 -2.20 -7.16 -24.04
C ARG A 35 -2.05 -5.67 -24.38
N ARG A 36 -1.80 -4.83 -23.37
CA ARG A 36 -1.54 -3.39 -23.54
C ARG A 36 -0.06 -3.10 -23.80
N GLY A 37 0.79 -4.12 -23.81
CA GLY A 37 2.21 -3.95 -23.89
C GLY A 37 2.79 -3.20 -22.69
N ILE A 38 2.25 -3.36 -21.49
CA ILE A 38 2.86 -2.86 -20.25
C ILE A 38 3.68 -4.01 -19.66
N GLY A 39 4.96 -3.79 -19.38
CA GLY A 39 5.78 -4.80 -18.70
C GLY A 39 5.32 -4.96 -17.26
N LEU A 40 5.18 -6.18 -16.78
CA LEU A 40 4.80 -6.48 -15.41
C LEU A 40 5.54 -7.71 -14.89
N GLU A 41 6.30 -7.52 -13.81
CA GLU A 41 6.99 -8.59 -13.10
C GLU A 41 6.56 -8.62 -11.63
N LEU A 42 6.65 -9.78 -10.98
CA LEU A 42 6.28 -9.97 -9.59
C LEU A 42 7.51 -10.34 -8.76
N VAL A 43 7.69 -9.65 -7.64
CA VAL A 43 8.59 -10.06 -6.56
C VAL A 43 7.80 -10.25 -5.28
N THR A 44 7.89 -11.45 -4.73
CA THR A 44 7.34 -11.81 -3.42
C THR A 44 8.45 -12.06 -2.42
N LEU A 45 8.26 -11.64 -1.17
CA LEU A 45 9.16 -12.00 -0.07
C LEU A 45 8.42 -12.88 0.95
N ALA A 46 8.79 -14.15 1.02
CA ALA A 46 8.28 -15.09 2.01
C ALA A 46 9.18 -15.11 3.26
N GLY A 47 8.57 -15.28 4.44
CA GLY A 47 9.30 -15.45 5.70
C GLY A 47 9.93 -14.18 6.28
N GLU A 48 9.61 -13.01 5.73
CA GLU A 48 9.96 -11.73 6.35
C GLU A 48 8.91 -11.34 7.39
N SER A 49 9.32 -11.28 8.67
CA SER A 49 8.46 -10.86 9.79
C SER A 49 8.52 -9.36 10.04
N LEU A 50 9.57 -8.68 9.57
CA LEU A 50 9.73 -7.24 9.65
C LEU A 50 9.34 -6.61 8.31
N ILE A 51 8.04 -6.33 8.14
CA ILE A 51 7.47 -5.70 6.93
C ILE A 51 8.27 -4.48 6.44
N PRO A 52 8.72 -3.53 7.30
CA PRO A 52 9.55 -2.40 6.88
C PRO A 52 10.80 -2.85 6.09
N ARG A 53 11.52 -3.86 6.60
CA ARG A 53 12.70 -4.43 5.92
C ARG A 53 12.32 -5.12 4.62
N GLY A 54 11.24 -5.90 4.60
CA GLY A 54 10.74 -6.54 3.38
C GLY A 54 10.46 -5.53 2.27
N ARG A 55 9.78 -4.43 2.59
CA ARG A 55 9.53 -3.34 1.63
C ARG A 55 10.83 -2.73 1.13
N ASN A 56 11.80 -2.43 2.01
CA ASN A 56 13.10 -1.90 1.59
C ASN A 56 13.90 -2.88 0.72
N THR A 57 13.82 -4.19 0.98
CA THR A 57 14.42 -5.23 0.12
C THR A 57 13.78 -5.26 -1.27
N ILE A 58 12.46 -5.12 -1.36
CA ILE A 58 11.75 -4.99 -2.64
C ILE A 58 12.18 -3.71 -3.37
N VAL A 59 12.30 -2.58 -2.67
CA VAL A 59 12.79 -1.33 -3.28
C VAL A 59 14.21 -1.49 -3.81
N ALA A 60 15.10 -2.13 -3.06
CA ALA A 60 16.46 -2.40 -3.53
C ALA A 60 16.47 -3.23 -4.82
N ASN A 61 15.68 -4.32 -4.86
CA ASN A 61 15.51 -5.13 -6.06
C ASN A 61 14.95 -4.31 -7.23
N PHE A 62 13.92 -3.50 -7.01
CA PHE A 62 13.37 -2.58 -8.02
C PHE A 62 14.43 -1.62 -8.56
N LEU A 63 15.22 -1.02 -7.69
CA LEU A 63 16.23 -0.03 -8.08
C LEU A 63 17.42 -0.66 -8.81
N ASP A 64 17.79 -1.89 -8.47
CA ASP A 64 18.85 -2.66 -9.14
C ASP A 64 18.51 -3.03 -10.59
N HIS A 65 17.22 -3.01 -10.96
CA HIS A 65 16.75 -3.30 -12.32
C HIS A 65 16.24 -2.02 -13.01
N PRO A 66 17.09 -1.31 -13.78
CA PRO A 66 16.76 0.01 -14.34
C PRO A 66 15.62 -0.02 -15.36
N ALA A 67 15.22 -1.20 -15.85
CA ALA A 67 14.10 -1.36 -16.77
C ALA A 67 12.73 -1.05 -16.15
N PHE A 68 12.58 -1.16 -14.82
CA PHE A 68 11.30 -0.85 -14.18
C PHE A 68 11.15 0.66 -13.97
N THR A 69 9.96 1.16 -14.25
CA THR A 69 9.60 2.58 -14.15
C THR A 69 8.73 2.87 -12.93
N HIS A 70 7.95 1.86 -12.50
CA HIS A 70 7.02 1.97 -11.38
C HIS A 70 7.18 0.76 -10.47
N LEU A 71 7.11 0.99 -9.16
CA LEU A 71 6.95 -0.03 -8.15
C LEU A 71 5.50 0.00 -7.68
N PHE A 72 4.78 -1.11 -7.82
CA PHE A 72 3.45 -1.29 -7.29
C PHE A 72 3.52 -2.17 -6.04
N PHE A 73 3.49 -1.54 -4.86
CA PHE A 73 3.32 -2.27 -3.62
C PHE A 73 1.88 -2.69 -3.44
N ILE A 74 1.69 -3.97 -3.12
CA ILE A 74 0.39 -4.53 -2.80
C ILE A 74 0.52 -5.65 -1.78
N ASP A 75 -0.32 -5.63 -0.76
CA ASP A 75 -0.34 -6.65 0.27
C ASP A 75 -1.02 -7.93 -0.23
N ALA A 76 -0.52 -9.08 0.22
CA ALA A 76 -0.95 -10.42 -0.20
C ALA A 76 -2.43 -10.77 0.10
N ASP A 77 -3.11 -9.91 0.87
CA ASP A 77 -4.47 -10.05 1.33
C ASP A 77 -5.41 -8.96 0.80
N THR A 78 -4.97 -8.24 -0.23
CA THR A 78 -5.77 -7.19 -0.87
C THR A 78 -6.33 -7.67 -2.21
N GLY A 79 -7.67 -7.66 -2.32
CA GLY A 79 -8.40 -7.84 -3.59
C GLY A 79 -8.64 -6.49 -4.29
N PHE A 80 -8.55 -6.47 -5.61
CA PHE A 80 -8.64 -5.25 -6.41
C PHE A 80 -9.13 -5.50 -7.84
N SER A 81 -9.52 -4.43 -8.56
CA SER A 81 -9.77 -4.52 -10.00
C SER A 81 -8.60 -4.00 -10.83
N VAL A 82 -8.35 -4.62 -11.97
CA VAL A 82 -7.32 -4.20 -12.93
C VAL A 82 -7.52 -2.74 -13.37
N ALA A 83 -8.77 -2.30 -13.52
CA ALA A 83 -9.10 -0.92 -13.89
C ALA A 83 -8.55 0.11 -12.89
N GLN A 84 -8.48 -0.21 -11.59
CA GLN A 84 -7.91 0.69 -10.59
C GLN A 84 -6.42 0.92 -10.82
N VAL A 85 -5.65 -0.14 -11.03
CA VAL A 85 -4.19 -0.05 -11.26
C VAL A 85 -3.90 0.73 -12.55
N LEU A 86 -4.67 0.47 -13.61
CA LEU A 86 -4.53 1.19 -14.88
C LEU A 86 -4.87 2.68 -14.73
N ARG A 87 -5.96 3.01 -14.03
CA ARG A 87 -6.32 4.42 -13.76
C ARG A 87 -5.25 5.13 -12.94
N MET A 88 -4.64 4.47 -11.95
CA MET A 88 -3.55 5.05 -11.18
C MET A 88 -2.32 5.32 -12.04
N ALA A 89 -1.97 4.40 -12.94
CA ALA A 89 -0.88 4.59 -13.88
C ALA A 89 -1.18 5.72 -14.88
N GLU A 90 -2.41 5.79 -15.41
CA GLU A 90 -2.87 6.83 -16.34
C GLU A 90 -2.98 8.22 -15.68
N PHE A 91 -3.20 8.28 -14.36
CA PHE A 91 -3.24 9.54 -13.61
C PHE A 91 -1.86 10.23 -13.50
N ASP A 92 -0.78 9.47 -13.72
CA ASP A 92 0.57 9.97 -13.94
C ASP A 92 1.10 10.89 -12.82
N ARG A 93 0.89 10.49 -11.56
CA ARG A 93 1.49 11.13 -10.38
C ARG A 93 2.58 10.27 -9.76
N ASP A 94 3.47 10.92 -9.02
CA ASP A 94 4.66 10.29 -8.42
C ASP A 94 4.31 9.17 -7.45
N VAL A 95 3.31 9.39 -6.59
CA VAL A 95 2.78 8.42 -5.64
C VAL A 95 1.26 8.45 -5.70
N VAL A 96 0.65 7.31 -6.03
CA VAL A 96 -0.80 7.11 -6.04
C VAL A 96 -1.15 5.89 -5.21
N CYS A 97 -2.15 6.00 -4.35
CA CYS A 97 -2.57 4.94 -3.44
C CYS A 97 -4.06 4.60 -3.62
N GLY A 98 -4.40 3.34 -3.38
CA GLY A 98 -5.76 2.94 -3.07
C GLY A 98 -6.02 3.05 -1.57
N VAL A 99 -7.30 3.06 -1.20
CA VAL A 99 -7.72 3.20 0.20
C VAL A 99 -8.32 1.89 0.67
N CYS A 100 -7.54 1.10 1.41
CA CYS A 100 -8.03 -0.12 2.03
C CYS A 100 -8.82 0.21 3.30
N PRO A 101 -9.94 -0.49 3.58
CA PRO A 101 -10.57 -0.43 4.89
C PRO A 101 -9.65 -1.03 5.96
N LEU A 102 -9.71 -0.51 7.17
CA LEU A 102 -9.10 -1.18 8.32
C LEU A 102 -9.84 -2.50 8.60
N LYS A 103 -9.09 -3.53 8.98
CA LYS A 103 -9.64 -4.86 9.33
C LYS A 103 -10.31 -4.86 10.71
N ARG A 104 -11.26 -3.95 10.92
CA ARG A 104 -12.02 -3.79 12.15
C ARG A 104 -13.44 -3.36 11.83
N ILE A 105 -14.40 -4.04 12.43
CA ILE A 105 -15.81 -3.68 12.36
C ILE A 105 -16.10 -2.67 13.48
N ASP A 106 -16.70 -1.54 13.13
CA ASP A 106 -17.21 -0.57 14.09
C ASP A 106 -18.67 -0.91 14.43
N TRP A 107 -18.87 -1.72 15.47
CA TRP A 107 -20.19 -2.22 15.86
C TRP A 107 -21.16 -1.12 16.32
N GLU A 108 -20.66 0.00 16.83
CA GLU A 108 -21.51 1.15 17.17
C GLU A 108 -22.05 1.80 15.89
N ARG A 109 -21.18 2.00 14.91
CA ARG A 109 -21.56 2.52 13.60
C ARG A 109 -22.50 1.58 12.85
N VAL A 110 -22.29 0.26 12.93
CA VAL A 110 -23.24 -0.74 12.41
C VAL A 110 -24.64 -0.54 13.01
N ARG A 111 -24.75 -0.43 14.34
CA ARG A 111 -26.04 -0.22 15.03
C ARG A 111 -26.73 1.08 14.61
N ALA A 112 -25.96 2.16 14.49
CA ALA A 112 -26.49 3.46 14.07
C ALA A 112 -26.98 3.44 12.61
N ASN A 113 -26.17 2.90 11.70
CA ASN A 113 -26.48 2.81 10.27
C ASN A 113 -27.68 1.88 9.99
N ALA A 114 -27.76 0.75 10.70
CA ALA A 114 -28.87 -0.19 10.59
C ALA A 114 -30.19 0.45 11.02
N SER A 115 -30.19 1.14 12.17
CA SER A 115 -31.37 1.88 12.66
C SER A 115 -31.81 3.00 11.69
N SER A 116 -30.88 3.53 10.91
CA SER A 116 -31.12 4.62 9.95
C SER A 116 -31.44 4.12 8.53
N GLY A 117 -31.52 2.80 8.30
CA GLY A 117 -31.87 2.23 7.00
C GLY A 117 -30.81 2.41 5.90
N VAL A 118 -29.53 2.54 6.26
CA VAL A 118 -28.44 2.66 5.27
C VAL A 118 -28.32 1.38 4.45
N ALA A 119 -28.38 1.51 3.12
CA ALA A 119 -28.46 0.35 2.21
C ALA A 119 -27.22 -0.57 2.25
N ASN A 120 -26.00 -0.01 2.28
CA ASN A 120 -24.76 -0.79 2.38
C ASN A 120 -24.18 -0.63 3.78
N LEU A 121 -24.59 -1.50 4.70
CA LEU A 121 -24.15 -1.46 6.10
C LEU A 121 -22.68 -1.78 6.29
N GLU A 122 -22.13 -2.71 5.50
CA GLU A 122 -20.74 -3.14 5.62
C GLU A 122 -19.79 -1.98 5.30
N ALA A 123 -19.79 -1.47 4.07
CA ALA A 123 -18.87 -0.42 3.66
C ALA A 123 -19.07 0.87 4.46
N SER A 124 -20.30 1.20 4.84
CA SER A 124 -20.61 2.41 5.62
C SER A 124 -20.19 2.33 7.09
N SER A 125 -19.85 1.14 7.59
CA SER A 125 -19.45 0.90 8.98
C SER A 125 -17.98 0.51 9.12
N LEU A 126 -17.22 0.51 8.03
CA LEU A 126 -15.77 0.36 8.04
C LEU A 126 -15.08 1.72 8.24
N GLN A 127 -13.84 1.65 8.71
CA GLN A 127 -12.96 2.80 8.86
C GLN A 127 -11.93 2.80 7.74
N TYR A 128 -11.67 3.98 7.18
CA TYR A 128 -10.74 4.17 6.07
C TYR A 128 -9.75 5.25 6.50
N VAL A 129 -8.46 5.00 6.34
CA VAL A 129 -7.42 5.99 6.65
C VAL A 129 -7.13 6.79 5.39
N LEU A 130 -7.68 8.00 5.33
CA LEU A 130 -7.56 8.88 4.18
C LEU A 130 -6.51 9.99 4.38
N SER A 131 -6.21 10.36 5.63
CA SER A 131 -5.19 11.34 6.02
C SER A 131 -4.60 11.00 7.38
N ALA A 132 -3.34 11.39 7.59
CA ALA A 132 -2.68 11.35 8.90
C ALA A 132 -3.21 12.44 9.85
N ARG A 133 -3.57 13.61 9.29
CA ARG A 133 -3.89 14.84 10.05
C ARG A 133 -5.38 15.10 10.21
N ASP A 134 -6.21 14.58 9.31
CA ASP A 134 -7.67 14.76 9.31
C ASP A 134 -8.41 13.41 9.34
N PRO A 135 -8.79 12.91 10.52
CA PRO A 135 -9.51 11.65 10.66
C PRO A 135 -10.90 11.63 9.99
N LEU A 136 -11.49 12.80 9.74
CA LEU A 136 -12.81 12.94 9.14
C LEU A 136 -12.76 13.09 7.61
N ALA A 137 -11.55 13.34 7.05
CA ALA A 137 -11.27 13.43 5.62
C ALA A 137 -12.19 14.39 4.84
N THR A 138 -12.80 15.37 5.52
CA THR A 138 -13.75 16.31 4.90
C THR A 138 -13.04 17.21 3.89
N SER A 139 -11.80 17.60 4.20
CA SER A 139 -10.93 18.40 3.33
C SER A 139 -10.56 17.69 2.03
N ILE A 140 -10.38 16.37 2.07
CA ILE A 140 -9.97 15.54 0.93
C ILE A 140 -11.03 15.51 -0.16
N ARG A 141 -12.32 15.39 0.22
CA ARG A 141 -13.42 15.35 -0.76
C ARG A 141 -13.55 16.63 -1.59
N LEU A 142 -13.19 17.77 -1.01
CA LEU A 142 -13.27 19.08 -1.66
C LEU A 142 -12.13 19.33 -2.66
N GLN A 143 -11.05 18.55 -2.63
CA GLN A 143 -9.86 18.72 -3.46
C GLN A 143 -9.74 17.65 -4.56
N SER A 144 -10.83 16.94 -4.88
CA SER A 144 -10.77 15.84 -5.83
C SER A 144 -10.66 16.29 -7.30
N VAL A 145 -9.81 15.62 -8.07
CA VAL A 145 -9.61 15.77 -9.51
C VAL A 145 -9.67 14.38 -10.13
N ASN A 146 -10.59 14.14 -11.08
CA ASN A 146 -10.79 12.85 -11.75
C ASN A 146 -10.99 11.64 -10.79
N GLY A 147 -11.59 11.89 -9.63
CA GLY A 147 -11.80 10.86 -8.60
C GLY A 147 -10.59 10.58 -7.70
N PHE A 148 -9.49 11.30 -7.89
CA PHE A 148 -8.32 11.27 -7.01
C PHE A 148 -8.30 12.50 -6.12
N ALA A 149 -7.72 12.42 -4.92
CA ALA A 149 -7.51 13.57 -4.07
C ALA A 149 -6.10 13.56 -3.48
N LYS A 150 -5.55 14.77 -3.29
CA LYS A 150 -4.25 14.93 -2.63
C LYS A 150 -4.41 14.64 -1.13
N THR A 151 -3.41 13.99 -0.55
CA THR A 151 -3.37 13.64 0.87
C THR A 151 -1.94 13.70 1.40
N ASP A 152 -1.80 13.63 2.71
CA ASP A 152 -0.54 13.51 3.43
C ASP A 152 -0.17 12.05 3.78
N TYR A 153 -1.06 11.10 3.50
CA TYR A 153 -0.86 9.69 3.81
C TYR A 153 -1.52 8.76 2.80
N GLY A 154 -0.81 7.69 2.45
CA GLY A 154 -1.38 6.54 1.76
C GLY A 154 -0.74 5.25 2.28
N GLY A 155 -1.56 4.23 2.52
CA GLY A 155 -1.08 2.93 2.97
C GLY A 155 -0.33 2.20 1.86
N SER A 156 0.78 1.56 2.20
CA SER A 156 1.62 0.81 1.24
C SER A 156 1.05 -0.56 0.84
N GLY A 157 -0.16 -0.92 1.30
CA GLY A 157 -0.86 -2.14 0.89
C GLY A 157 -1.53 -2.06 -0.48
N PHE A 158 -1.58 -0.87 -1.09
CA PHE A 158 -2.00 -0.66 -2.49
C PHE A 158 -1.44 0.68 -3.01
N MET A 159 -0.15 0.72 -3.35
CA MET A 159 0.57 1.97 -3.63
C MET A 159 1.44 1.84 -4.89
N LEU A 160 1.20 2.70 -5.88
CA LEU A 160 2.00 2.82 -7.10
C LEU A 160 2.96 4.01 -6.98
N ILE A 161 4.24 3.75 -7.17
CA ILE A 161 5.33 4.71 -6.93
C ILE A 161 6.22 4.77 -8.18
N LYS A 162 6.46 5.97 -8.71
CA LYS A 162 7.43 6.18 -9.80
C LYS A 162 8.86 6.03 -9.30
N ARG A 163 9.76 5.51 -10.15
CA ARG A 163 11.20 5.37 -9.84
C ARG A 163 11.82 6.65 -9.28
N GLY A 164 11.50 7.80 -9.89
CA GLY A 164 12.06 9.10 -9.51
C GLY A 164 11.79 9.50 -8.06
N VAL A 165 10.77 8.94 -7.40
CA VAL A 165 10.50 9.13 -5.97
C VAL A 165 11.67 8.63 -5.14
N PHE A 166 12.07 7.38 -5.36
CA PHE A 166 13.18 6.78 -4.62
C PHE A 166 14.50 7.47 -4.92
N GLU A 167 14.76 7.84 -6.18
CA GLU A 167 15.98 8.57 -6.57
C GLU A 167 16.09 9.93 -5.85
N ARG A 168 14.99 10.68 -5.78
CA ARG A 168 14.92 11.94 -5.03
C ARG A 168 15.10 11.71 -3.53
N MET A 169 14.48 10.66 -2.97
CA MET A 169 14.62 10.32 -1.57
C MET A 169 16.05 9.85 -1.21
N LYS A 170 16.77 9.14 -2.09
CA LYS A 170 18.20 8.82 -1.90
C LYS A 170 19.05 10.06 -1.75
N ALA A 171 18.80 11.07 -2.60
CA ALA A 171 19.53 12.33 -2.60
C ALA A 171 19.22 13.17 -1.35
N ALA A 172 17.95 13.22 -0.93
CA ALA A 172 17.53 14.00 0.23
C ALA A 172 17.82 13.34 1.58
N TYR A 173 17.86 12.00 1.62
CA TYR A 173 18.01 11.23 2.85
C TYR A 173 19.18 10.22 2.78
N PRO A 174 20.42 10.66 2.48
CA PRO A 174 21.57 9.75 2.34
C PRO A 174 21.87 8.95 3.62
N GLN A 175 21.50 9.47 4.79
CA GLN A 175 21.62 8.80 6.09
C GLN A 175 20.76 7.55 6.24
N THR A 176 19.79 7.33 5.35
CA THR A 176 18.96 6.11 5.37
C THR A 176 19.66 4.93 4.68
N LYS A 177 20.81 5.14 4.03
CA LYS A 177 21.61 4.07 3.42
C LYS A 177 22.13 3.12 4.51
N TYR A 178 22.08 1.82 4.27
CA TYR A 178 22.69 0.80 5.12
C TYR A 178 23.41 -0.25 4.27
N GLU A 179 24.39 -0.95 4.83
CA GLU A 179 25.20 -1.92 4.08
C GLU A 179 24.69 -3.36 4.20
N HIS A 180 24.15 -3.72 5.36
CA HIS A 180 23.67 -5.08 5.63
C HIS A 180 22.63 -5.10 6.76
N SER A 181 21.76 -6.10 6.72
CA SER A 181 20.86 -6.42 7.85
C SER A 181 21.48 -7.50 8.73
N HIS A 182 21.09 -7.55 10.01
CA HIS A 182 21.59 -8.56 10.95
C HIS A 182 21.30 -10.02 10.54
N PHE A 183 20.29 -10.24 9.67
CA PHE A 183 19.99 -11.54 9.09
C PHE A 183 20.69 -11.66 7.74
N VAL A 184 21.98 -11.99 7.77
CA VAL A 184 22.71 -12.41 6.58
C VAL A 184 22.48 -13.91 6.43
N SER A 185 21.74 -14.33 5.40
CA SER A 185 21.74 -15.73 4.97
C SER A 185 23.21 -16.17 4.82
N LYS A 186 23.60 -17.26 5.50
CA LYS A 186 24.95 -17.85 5.36
C LYS A 186 25.28 -17.98 3.87
N GLY A 187 26.14 -17.09 3.35
CA GLY A 187 26.62 -17.16 1.96
C GLY A 187 26.49 -15.89 1.09
N GLY A 188 25.94 -14.77 1.55
CA GLY A 188 25.96 -13.56 0.70
C GLY A 188 25.68 -12.26 1.44
N ARG A 189 26.65 -11.34 1.41
CA ARG A 189 26.34 -9.92 1.64
C ARG A 189 25.24 -9.52 0.64
N PRO A 190 24.18 -8.82 1.03
CA PRO A 190 23.34 -8.17 0.04
C PRO A 190 24.22 -7.13 -0.68
N SER A 191 24.63 -7.40 -1.91
CA SER A 191 25.58 -6.58 -2.68
C SER A 191 24.86 -5.50 -3.48
N SER A 192 23.87 -4.83 -2.87
CA SER A 192 23.09 -3.79 -3.54
C SER A 192 23.52 -2.41 -3.05
N GLU A 193 23.82 -1.52 -3.98
CA GLU A 193 24.04 -0.09 -3.69
C GLU A 193 22.74 0.66 -3.39
N ASN A 194 21.60 -0.03 -3.48
CA ASN A 194 20.25 0.51 -3.31
C ASN A 194 19.58 0.12 -1.99
N LEU A 195 20.37 -0.32 -1.00
CA LEU A 195 19.90 -0.56 0.37
C LEU A 195 19.68 0.76 1.12
N TYR A 196 18.42 1.18 1.20
CA TYR A 196 17.99 2.39 1.91
C TYR A 196 16.73 2.10 2.73
N ALA A 197 16.69 2.60 3.96
CA ALA A 197 15.59 2.39 4.89
C ALA A 197 14.44 3.39 4.64
N PHE A 198 13.83 3.36 3.45
CA PHE A 198 12.74 4.28 3.07
C PHE A 198 11.47 4.05 3.91
N PHE A 199 11.11 2.79 4.08
CA PHE A 199 10.01 2.30 4.91
C PHE A 199 10.59 1.81 6.24
N ASP A 200 10.79 2.70 7.20
CA ASP A 200 11.23 2.39 8.56
C ASP A 200 10.23 2.99 9.56
N CYS A 201 10.31 2.63 10.83
CA CYS A 201 9.47 3.24 11.86
C CYS A 201 10.25 4.31 12.64
N GLU A 202 9.56 5.31 13.15
CA GLU A 202 10.18 6.36 13.96
C GLU A 202 9.24 6.80 15.08
N VAL A 203 9.79 7.09 16.26
CA VAL A 203 9.07 7.89 17.26
C VAL A 203 9.44 9.34 17.03
N ASP A 204 8.46 10.13 16.59
CA ASP A 204 8.64 11.55 16.36
C ASP A 204 9.06 12.24 17.67
N ARG A 205 10.19 12.96 17.64
CA ARG A 205 10.80 13.48 18.86
C ARG A 205 9.98 14.61 19.50
N GLU A 206 9.21 15.35 18.72
CA GLU A 206 8.46 16.52 19.16
C GLU A 206 7.06 16.10 19.64
N THR A 207 6.33 15.41 18.77
CA THR A 207 4.93 15.00 18.99
C THR A 207 4.80 13.71 19.80
N LYS A 208 5.89 12.94 19.95
CA LYS A 208 5.91 11.61 20.59
C LYS A 208 5.02 10.56 19.90
N VAL A 209 4.56 10.84 18.69
CA VAL A 209 3.76 9.90 17.89
C VAL A 209 4.68 8.82 17.32
N TYR A 210 4.24 7.57 17.40
CA TYR A 210 4.87 6.46 16.70
C TYR A 210 4.41 6.44 15.24
N LEU A 211 5.36 6.60 14.31
CA LEU A 211 5.13 6.56 12.87
C LEU A 211 5.43 5.15 12.38
N SER A 212 4.43 4.47 11.82
CA SER A 212 4.66 3.24 11.06
C SER A 212 5.36 3.54 9.73
N GLU A 213 5.73 2.48 9.02
CA GLU A 213 6.63 2.55 7.89
C GLU A 213 6.06 3.30 6.68
N ASP A 214 4.76 3.16 6.46
CA ASP A 214 4.01 3.89 5.46
C ASP A 214 3.87 5.37 5.82
N TYR A 215 3.58 5.70 7.08
CA TYR A 215 3.55 7.10 7.55
C TYR A 215 4.93 7.76 7.41
N LEU A 216 6.02 7.09 7.82
CA LEU A 216 7.35 7.68 7.73
C LEU A 216 7.78 7.88 6.27
N PHE A 217 7.47 6.93 5.38
CA PHE A 217 7.68 7.10 3.94
C PHE A 217 6.92 8.32 3.41
N CYS A 218 5.61 8.42 3.70
CA CYS A 218 4.77 9.52 3.26
C CYS A 218 5.27 10.87 3.78
N ARG A 219 5.68 10.93 5.05
CA ARG A 219 6.25 12.12 5.67
C ARG A 219 7.53 12.54 4.96
N ARG A 220 8.50 11.63 4.80
CA ARG A 220 9.76 11.93 4.12
C ARG A 220 9.53 12.40 2.69
N TRP A 221 8.62 11.76 1.96
CA TRP A 221 8.29 12.20 0.61
C TRP A 221 7.69 13.61 0.57
N THR A 222 6.75 13.91 1.45
CA THR A 222 6.10 15.23 1.50
C THR A 222 7.00 16.34 2.03
N GLU A 223 7.92 16.06 2.95
CA GLU A 223 8.93 17.00 3.46
C GLU A 223 9.87 17.54 2.37
N ILE A 224 10.13 16.74 1.32
CA ILE A 224 10.93 17.16 0.16
C ILE A 224 10.07 17.70 -0.99
N GLY A 225 8.85 18.13 -0.69
CA GLY A 225 7.90 18.72 -1.63
C GLY A 225 7.17 17.71 -2.52
N GLY A 226 7.23 16.42 -2.18
CA GLY A 226 6.47 15.37 -2.85
C GLY A 226 4.97 15.47 -2.62
N GLU A 227 4.19 14.96 -3.57
CA GLU A 227 2.73 14.85 -3.45
C GLU A 227 2.30 13.38 -3.39
N ILE A 228 1.25 13.12 -2.62
CA ILE A 228 0.60 11.81 -2.51
C ILE A 228 -0.85 11.97 -2.90
N TRP A 229 -1.33 11.05 -3.72
CA TRP A 229 -2.70 11.05 -4.21
C TRP A 229 -3.38 9.73 -3.85
N VAL A 230 -4.68 9.79 -3.50
CA VAL A 230 -5.51 8.61 -3.22
C VAL A 230 -6.65 8.52 -4.22
N ASP A 231 -6.94 7.31 -4.72
CA ASP A 231 -8.11 7.04 -5.54
C ASP A 231 -9.36 6.85 -4.67
N LEU A 232 -10.26 7.84 -4.68
CA LEU A 232 -11.50 7.82 -3.89
C LEU A 232 -12.58 6.90 -4.50
N THR A 233 -12.37 6.43 -5.73
CA THR A 233 -13.31 5.56 -6.43
C THR A 233 -12.91 4.09 -6.35
N SER A 234 -11.69 3.81 -5.86
CA SER A 234 -11.22 2.45 -5.65
C SER A 234 -12.13 1.67 -4.69
N ARG A 235 -12.25 0.38 -4.96
CA ARG A 235 -12.95 -0.60 -4.12
C ARG A 235 -11.94 -1.72 -3.89
N LEU A 236 -11.46 -1.82 -2.66
CA LEU A 236 -10.46 -2.79 -2.27
C LEU A 236 -11.07 -3.71 -1.21
N ASP A 237 -10.89 -5.01 -1.42
CA ASP A 237 -11.19 -6.00 -0.41
C ASP A 237 -9.94 -6.16 0.45
N HIS A 238 -10.07 -6.08 1.78
CA HIS A 238 -8.95 -6.25 2.70
C HIS A 238 -9.21 -7.47 3.59
N ILE A 239 -8.59 -8.60 3.22
CA ILE A 239 -8.94 -9.91 3.75
C ILE A 239 -8.21 -10.12 5.07
N GLY A 240 -8.98 -10.31 6.14
CA GLY A 240 -8.48 -10.61 7.47
C GLY A 240 -8.80 -12.03 7.92
N ASN A 241 -8.14 -12.45 8.99
CA ASN A 241 -8.58 -13.61 9.76
C ASN A 241 -9.72 -13.16 10.68
N TYR A 242 -10.87 -13.79 10.57
CA TYR A 242 -12.02 -13.54 11.44
C TYR A 242 -12.38 -14.81 12.20
N ALA A 243 -12.37 -14.75 13.53
CA ALA A 243 -12.81 -15.86 14.36
C ALA A 243 -14.35 -15.84 14.45
N PHE A 244 -14.99 -16.90 13.97
CA PHE A 244 -16.43 -17.07 14.07
C PHE A 244 -16.78 -17.71 15.41
N HIS A 245 -17.33 -16.91 16.33
CA HIS A 245 -17.76 -17.37 17.65
C HIS A 245 -19.23 -17.79 17.60
N GLY A 246 -19.48 -19.10 17.53
CA GLY A 246 -20.83 -19.64 17.55
C GLY A 246 -21.45 -19.63 18.96
N ASN A 247 -22.69 -19.12 19.08
CA ASN A 247 -23.54 -19.30 20.27
C ASN A 247 -24.93 -19.79 19.83
N PRO A 248 -25.14 -21.13 19.78
CA PRO A 248 -26.39 -21.70 19.29
C PRO A 248 -27.63 -21.28 20.10
N LEU A 249 -27.49 -21.01 21.39
CA LEU A 249 -28.60 -20.57 22.24
C LEU A 249 -29.06 -19.14 21.90
N ALA A 250 -28.11 -18.24 21.62
CA ALA A 250 -28.45 -16.89 21.16
C ALA A 250 -29.12 -16.88 19.77
N ALA A 251 -28.77 -17.85 18.91
CA ALA A 251 -29.32 -17.96 17.56
C ALA A 251 -30.80 -18.40 17.53
N VAL A 252 -31.31 -19.02 18.60
CA VAL A 252 -32.70 -19.51 18.69
C VAL A 252 -33.60 -18.63 19.57
N GLN A 253 -33.07 -17.56 20.16
CA GLN A 253 -33.78 -16.67 21.09
C GLN A 253 -34.08 -15.27 20.52
N GLY A 254 -33.76 -15.02 19.24
CA GLY A 254 -33.99 -13.75 18.54
C GLY A 254 -35.31 -13.69 17.80
#